data_AF-A0A3D4GW06-F1
#
_entry.id   AF-A0A3D4GW06-F1
#
_cell.length_a   1.000
_cell.length_b   1.000
_cell.length_c   1.000
_cell.angle_alpha   90.00
_cell.angle_beta   90.00
_cell.angle_gamma   90.00
#
_symmetry.space_group_name_H-M   'P 1'
#
loop_
_entity.id
_entity.type
_entity.pdbx_description
1 polymer ?
#
loop_
_entity_poly.entity_id
_entity_poly.type
_entity_poly.pdbx_seq_one_letter_code
_entity_poly.pdbx_strand_id
1 'polypeptide(L)'
;MDSSAAESSRMVGLSGADFLLLPIMGDHRASLWSPGSPLFSEDRWKAIMRTRAMDNQLCMVVARNYGPGSCIIDRKGEILAWNEGDRDHIIATIELEDGYRTWNSGCFREVNWMQRRPHIYESYVDEENKGSLLSGVY
;
A
#
# COMPACT_ATOMS: atom_id res chain seq x y z
N MET A 1 -6.22 9.84 -1.20
CA MET A 1 -6.35 8.38 -0.98
C MET A 1 -5.40 8.00 0.16
N ASP A 2 -5.82 7.09 1.04
CA ASP A 2 -5.08 6.75 2.27
C ASP A 2 -4.31 5.43 2.11
N SER A 3 -3.13 5.35 2.71
CA SER A 3 -2.33 4.13 2.84
C SER A 3 -2.44 3.51 4.24
N SER A 4 -2.93 4.29 5.21
CA SER A 4 -3.04 3.94 6.62
C SER A 4 -4.06 2.83 6.80
N ALA A 5 -5.30 3.04 6.32
CA ALA A 5 -6.31 1.99 6.20
C ALA A 5 -5.86 0.93 5.18
N ALA A 6 -5.93 -0.35 5.55
CA ALA A 6 -5.58 -1.45 4.64
C ALA A 6 -6.61 -1.63 3.52
N GLU A 7 -7.85 -1.29 3.84
CA GLU A 7 -9.07 -1.41 3.05
C GLU A 7 -9.02 -0.55 1.80
N SER A 8 -8.43 0.65 1.90
CA SER A 8 -8.34 1.60 0.80
C SER A 8 -7.63 1.00 -0.41
N SER A 9 -6.51 0.30 -0.20
CA SER A 9 -5.81 -0.44 -1.27
C SER A 9 -6.48 -1.79 -1.57
N ARG A 10 -7.04 -2.45 -0.54
CA ARG A 10 -7.67 -3.77 -0.68
C ARG A 10 -8.84 -3.78 -1.63
N MET A 11 -9.71 -2.79 -1.53
CA MET A 11 -10.91 -2.72 -2.39
C MET A 11 -10.52 -2.48 -3.85
N VAL A 12 -9.48 -1.67 -4.10
CA VAL A 12 -8.97 -1.44 -5.46
C VAL A 12 -8.40 -2.72 -6.07
N GLY A 13 -7.57 -3.45 -5.32
CA GLY A 13 -7.04 -4.74 -5.78
C GLY A 13 -8.13 -5.79 -5.99
N LEU A 14 -9.13 -5.83 -5.10
CA LEU A 14 -10.28 -6.74 -5.21
C LEU A 14 -11.12 -6.48 -6.47
N SER A 15 -11.24 -5.22 -6.88
CA SER A 15 -11.91 -4.83 -8.12
C SER A 15 -11.12 -5.20 -9.39
N GLY A 16 -9.95 -5.84 -9.25
CA GLY A 16 -9.14 -6.32 -10.37
C GLY A 16 -8.23 -5.26 -10.99
N ALA A 17 -7.96 -4.16 -10.27
CA ALA A 17 -7.05 -3.14 -10.77
C ALA A 17 -5.61 -3.65 -10.86
N ASP A 18 -4.89 -3.18 -11.87
CA ASP A 18 -3.46 -3.47 -12.07
C ASP A 18 -2.56 -2.44 -11.38
N PHE A 19 -3.03 -1.20 -11.29
CA PHE A 19 -2.29 -0.04 -10.78
C PHE A 19 -3.06 0.67 -9.68
N LEU A 20 -2.30 1.22 -8.72
CA LEU A 20 -2.79 2.17 -7.72
C LEU A 20 -1.99 3.46 -7.81
N LEU A 21 -2.65 4.52 -8.28
CA LEU A 21 -2.08 5.87 -8.29
C LEU A 21 -2.39 6.53 -6.94
N LEU A 22 -1.35 6.81 -6.16
CA LEU A 22 -1.46 7.27 -4.78
C LEU A 22 -0.79 8.64 -4.59
N PRO A 23 -1.48 9.74 -4.93
CA PRO A 23 -1.08 11.07 -4.47
C PRO A 23 -1.40 11.19 -2.98
N ILE A 24 -0.37 11.43 -2.16
CA ILE A 24 -0.48 11.34 -0.70
C ILE A 24 0.46 12.30 0.02
N MET A 25 0.11 12.76 1.21
CA MET A 25 1.01 13.57 2.03
C MET A 25 2.09 12.74 2.73
N GLY A 26 1.67 11.58 3.22
CA GLY A 26 2.48 10.62 3.93
C GLY A 26 1.58 9.62 4.65
N ASP A 27 2.22 8.76 5.43
CA ASP A 27 1.58 7.77 6.27
C ASP A 27 2.07 8.02 7.69
N HIS A 28 1.14 8.21 8.61
CA HIS A 28 1.45 8.56 9.98
C HIS A 28 2.28 7.47 10.70
N ARG A 29 2.22 6.22 10.22
CA ARG A 29 3.04 5.10 10.73
C ARG A 29 4.48 5.19 10.25
N ALA A 30 4.72 5.87 9.13
CA ALA A 30 6.06 6.21 8.63
C ALA A 30 6.65 7.48 9.28
N SER A 31 6.04 7.96 10.36
CA SER A 31 6.59 9.04 11.18
C SER A 31 7.19 8.47 12.47
N LEU A 32 8.35 8.98 12.87
CA LEU A 32 8.85 8.84 14.24
C LEU A 32 8.18 9.94 15.06
N TRP A 33 7.31 9.53 15.99
CA TRP A 33 6.58 10.43 16.85
C TRP A 33 7.48 10.91 17.99
N SER A 34 7.78 12.20 17.98
CA SER A 34 8.40 12.95 19.06
C SER A 34 7.65 14.28 19.22
N PRO A 35 7.75 14.97 20.36
CA PRO A 35 7.26 16.34 20.47
C PRO A 35 7.88 17.23 19.39
N GLY A 36 7.05 17.81 18.51
CA GLY A 36 7.47 18.64 17.37
C GLY A 36 7.01 18.09 16.03
N SER A 37 7.66 18.53 14.95
CA SER A 37 7.36 18.05 13.60
C SER A 37 7.74 16.57 13.45
N PRO A 38 6.86 15.73 12.89
CA PRO A 38 7.14 14.31 12.71
C PRO A 38 8.37 14.10 11.82
N LEU A 39 9.31 13.26 12.27
CA LEU A 39 10.45 12.87 11.45
C LEU A 39 10.03 11.73 10.51
N PHE A 40 10.20 11.94 9.21
CA PHE A 40 9.94 10.91 8.21
C PHE A 40 10.93 9.74 8.35
N SER A 41 10.42 8.52 8.42
CA SER A 41 11.20 7.29 8.42
C SER A 41 11.06 6.59 7.07
N GLU A 42 12.11 6.65 6.27
CA GLU A 42 12.16 5.99 4.96
C GLU A 42 11.95 4.47 5.07
N ASP A 43 12.58 3.82 6.05
CA ASP A 43 12.47 2.36 6.21
C ASP A 43 11.03 1.93 6.47
N ARG A 44 10.32 2.66 7.35
CA ARG A 44 8.90 2.40 7.63
C ARG A 44 8.04 2.68 6.41
N TRP A 45 8.34 3.76 5.68
CA TRP A 45 7.64 4.10 4.45
C TRP A 45 7.80 3.02 3.38
N LYS A 46 9.04 2.60 3.11
CA LYS A 46 9.38 1.51 2.20
C LYS A 46 8.66 0.23 2.61
N ALA A 47 8.72 -0.14 3.89
CA ALA A 47 8.01 -1.32 4.40
C ALA A 47 6.50 -1.26 4.13
N ILE A 48 5.85 -0.16 4.49
CA ILE A 48 4.40 0.01 4.29
C ILE A 48 4.03 -0.08 2.81
N MET A 49 4.68 0.69 1.94
CA MET A 49 4.31 0.76 0.53
C MET A 49 4.55 -0.57 -0.19
N ARG A 50 5.66 -1.27 0.11
CA ARG A 50 5.94 -2.61 -0.43
C ARG A 50 4.88 -3.62 0.02
N THR A 51 4.51 -3.61 1.31
CA THR A 51 3.44 -4.47 1.81
C THR A 51 2.11 -4.18 1.13
N ARG A 52 1.75 -2.91 0.91
CA ARG A 52 0.50 -2.56 0.21
C ARG A 52 0.51 -3.04 -1.24
N ALA A 53 1.64 -2.99 -1.94
CA ALA A 53 1.77 -3.52 -3.29
C ALA A 53 1.58 -5.04 -3.32
N MET A 54 2.27 -5.77 -2.44
CA MET A 54 2.21 -7.23 -2.36
C MET A 54 0.84 -7.76 -1.92
N ASP A 55 0.30 -7.25 -0.81
CA ASP A 55 -0.95 -7.76 -0.23
C ASP A 55 -2.16 -7.59 -1.15
N ASN A 56 -2.10 -6.55 -2.00
CA ASN A 56 -3.19 -6.19 -2.90
C ASN A 56 -2.86 -6.49 -4.36
N GLN A 57 -1.65 -6.99 -4.64
CA GLN A 57 -1.18 -7.37 -5.98
C GLN A 57 -1.32 -6.21 -6.99
N LEU A 58 -0.91 -5.01 -6.55
CA LEU A 58 -1.01 -3.75 -7.30
C LEU A 58 0.38 -3.21 -7.61
N CYS A 59 0.55 -2.67 -8.83
CA CYS A 59 1.67 -1.77 -9.12
C CYS A 59 1.33 -0.41 -8.50
N MET A 60 2.17 0.11 -7.62
CA MET A 60 1.90 1.37 -6.93
C MET A 60 2.74 2.50 -7.52
N VAL A 61 2.09 3.61 -7.84
CA VAL A 61 2.74 4.88 -8.21
C VAL A 61 2.40 5.88 -7.12
N VAL A 62 3.36 6.15 -6.24
CA VAL A 62 3.16 6.96 -5.04
C VAL A 62 3.82 8.31 -5.23
N ALA A 63 3.01 9.36 -5.27
CA ALA A 63 3.48 10.73 -5.39
C ALA A 63 3.26 11.44 -4.06
N ARG A 64 4.36 11.75 -3.35
CA ARG A 64 4.28 12.52 -2.12
C ARG A 64 4.22 14.01 -2.42
N ASN A 65 3.49 14.76 -1.60
CA ASN A 65 3.51 16.24 -1.65
C ASN A 65 4.83 16.85 -1.11
N TYR A 66 5.80 16.00 -0.77
CA TYR A 66 7.15 16.32 -0.36
C TYR A 66 8.09 15.42 -1.17
N GLY A 67 9.22 15.95 -1.65
CA GLY A 67 10.08 15.24 -2.63
C GLY A 67 10.49 13.82 -2.22
N PRO A 68 11.16 13.65 -1.06
CA PRO A 68 11.62 12.35 -0.59
C PRO A 68 10.50 11.33 -0.38
N GLY A 69 10.70 10.13 -0.93
CA GLY A 69 9.81 8.98 -0.74
C GLY A 69 8.67 8.86 -1.74
N SER A 70 8.59 9.73 -2.76
CA SER A 70 7.84 9.38 -3.96
C SER A 70 8.48 8.15 -4.62
N CYS A 71 7.68 7.16 -5.01
CA CYS A 71 8.20 5.88 -5.48
C CYS A 71 7.28 5.15 -6.46
N ILE A 72 7.86 4.25 -7.24
CA ILE A 72 7.15 3.30 -8.10
C ILE A 72 7.52 1.89 -7.64
N ILE A 73 6.51 1.08 -7.36
CA ILE A 73 6.67 -0.26 -6.79
C ILE A 73 5.89 -1.27 -7.62
N ASP A 74 6.50 -2.41 -7.93
CA ASP A 74 5.82 -3.50 -8.62
C ASP A 74 4.99 -4.37 -7.64
N ARG A 75 4.23 -5.33 -8.18
CA ARG A 75 3.36 -6.23 -7.39
C ARG A 75 4.12 -7.17 -6.46
N LYS A 76 5.43 -7.36 -6.68
CA LYS A 76 6.31 -8.15 -5.80
C LYS A 76 6.82 -7.32 -4.63
N GLY A 77 6.50 -6.03 -4.61
CA GLY A 77 7.04 -5.10 -3.64
C GLY A 77 8.45 -4.64 -3.99
N GLU A 78 8.94 -4.82 -5.21
CA GLU A 78 10.23 -4.26 -5.62
C GLU A 78 10.07 -2.77 -5.92
N ILE A 79 10.95 -1.95 -5.35
CA ILE A 79 10.97 -0.50 -5.60
C ILE A 79 11.75 -0.28 -6.89
N LEU A 80 11.03 0.00 -7.97
CA LEU A 80 11.61 0.20 -9.30
C LEU A 80 12.17 1.60 -9.48
N ALA A 81 11.56 2.59 -8.80
CA ALA A 81 12.08 3.94 -8.76
C ALA A 81 11.78 4.61 -7.41
N TRP A 82 12.71 5.42 -6.94
CA TRP A 82 12.66 6.13 -5.67
C TRP A 82 13.18 7.56 -5.87
N ASN A 83 12.48 8.53 -5.28
CA ASN A 83 12.92 9.92 -5.27
C ASN A 83 13.55 10.25 -3.91
N GLU A 84 14.82 10.65 -3.92
CA GLU A 84 15.53 11.13 -2.72
C GLU A 84 15.16 12.58 -2.35
N GLY A 85 14.30 13.22 -3.16
CA GLY A 85 13.94 14.63 -3.06
C GLY A 85 14.82 15.56 -3.91
N ASP A 86 15.70 14.98 -4.72
CA ASP A 86 16.66 15.66 -5.59
C ASP A 86 16.16 15.83 -7.04
N ARG A 87 15.01 15.24 -7.38
CA ARG A 87 14.48 15.19 -8.76
C ARG A 87 13.03 15.65 -8.82
N ASP A 88 12.67 16.26 -9.94
CA ASP A 88 11.29 16.68 -10.23
C ASP A 88 10.35 15.49 -10.44
N HIS A 89 10.86 14.40 -11.03
CA HIS A 89 10.08 13.20 -11.30
C HIS A 89 10.96 11.94 -11.34
N ILE A 90 10.29 10.79 -11.25
CA ILE A 90 10.88 9.45 -11.36
C ILE A 90 10.11 8.64 -12.40
N ILE A 91 10.79 7.71 -13.06
CA ILE A 91 10.23 6.87 -14.13
C ILE A 91 10.67 5.43 -13.89
N ALA A 92 9.79 4.48 -14.18
CA ALA A 92 10.09 3.05 -14.21
C ALA A 92 9.30 2.35 -15.31
N THR A 93 9.86 1.25 -15.82
CA THR A 93 9.14 0.31 -16.70
C THR A 93 8.51 -0.77 -15.83
N ILE A 94 7.22 -1.05 -16.05
CA ILE A 94 6.48 -2.07 -15.30
C ILE A 94 6.03 -3.17 -16.25
N GLU A 95 6.32 -4.40 -15.87
CA GLU A 95 5.78 -5.59 -16.54
C GLU A 95 4.29 -5.74 -16.18
N LEU A 96 3.43 -5.82 -17.19
CA LEU A 96 1.99 -5.99 -16.99
C LEU A 96 1.62 -7.42 -16.60
N GLU A 97 2.40 -8.38 -17.11
CA GLU A 97 2.21 -9.81 -16.86
C GLU A 97 3.14 -10.30 -15.76
N ASP A 98 2.58 -11.09 -14.85
CA ASP A 98 3.34 -11.62 -13.72
C ASP A 98 4.31 -12.72 -14.21
N GLY A 99 5.62 -12.48 -14.11
CA GLY A 99 6.63 -13.46 -14.51
C GLY A 99 6.73 -14.73 -13.64
N TYR A 100 5.91 -14.86 -12.58
CA TYR A 100 5.95 -16.00 -11.66
C TYR A 100 4.61 -16.74 -11.62
N ARG A 101 4.56 -17.85 -12.35
CA ARG A 101 3.58 -18.92 -12.11
C ARG A 101 4.11 -19.79 -10.97
N THR A 102 3.28 -20.04 -9.96
CA THR A 102 3.59 -21.00 -8.91
C THR A 102 3.59 -22.43 -9.48
N TRP A 103 4.04 -23.41 -8.70
CA TRP A 103 4.18 -24.81 -9.13
C TRP A 103 2.89 -25.45 -9.65
N ASN A 104 1.72 -24.87 -9.35
CA ASN A 104 0.41 -25.31 -9.82
C ASN A 104 -0.10 -24.54 -11.05
N SER A 105 0.76 -23.76 -11.71
CA SER A 105 0.46 -22.85 -12.84
C SER A 105 -0.38 -21.61 -12.51
N GLY A 106 -0.84 -21.43 -11.27
CA GLY A 106 -1.50 -20.20 -10.83
C GLY A 106 -0.50 -19.09 -10.49
N CYS A 107 -0.84 -17.82 -10.72
CA CYS A 107 0.04 -16.70 -10.35
C CYS A 107 -0.15 -16.28 -8.89
N PHE A 108 0.84 -15.56 -8.33
CA PHE A 108 0.75 -15.03 -6.96
C PHE A 108 -0.52 -14.20 -6.73
N ARG A 109 -0.97 -13.47 -7.76
CA ARG A 109 -2.21 -12.69 -7.73
C ARG A 109 -3.44 -13.56 -7.50
N GLU A 110 -3.59 -14.63 -8.27
CA GLU A 110 -4.72 -15.56 -8.15
C GLU A 110 -4.74 -16.25 -6.79
N VAL A 111 -3.58 -16.74 -6.33
CA VAL A 111 -3.47 -17.44 -5.04
C VAL A 111 -3.80 -16.51 -3.88
N ASN A 112 -3.28 -15.27 -3.89
CA ASN A 112 -3.56 -14.27 -2.87
C ASN A 112 -5.07 -13.99 -2.72
N TRP A 113 -5.79 -13.91 -3.83
CA TRP A 113 -7.24 -13.71 -3.81
C TRP A 113 -8.02 -14.96 -3.42
N MET A 114 -7.60 -16.14 -3.89
CA MET A 114 -8.25 -17.43 -3.61
C MET A 114 -8.22 -17.81 -2.11
N GLN A 115 -7.14 -17.44 -1.40
CA GLN A 115 -6.98 -17.79 0.01
C GLN A 115 -7.90 -17.01 0.95
N ARG A 116 -8.58 -15.96 0.46
CA ARG A 116 -9.47 -15.13 1.27
C ARG A 116 -10.69 -15.92 1.78
N ARG A 117 -11.25 -15.43 2.88
CA ARG A 117 -12.44 -16.00 3.53
C ARG A 117 -13.47 -14.89 3.76
N PRO A 118 -14.20 -14.44 2.72
CA PRO A 118 -15.13 -13.32 2.87
C PRO A 118 -16.16 -13.51 4.00
N HIS A 119 -16.61 -14.74 4.22
CA HIS A 119 -17.58 -15.10 5.26
C HIS A 119 -17.10 -14.88 6.71
N ILE A 120 -15.81 -14.63 6.96
CA ILE A 120 -15.31 -14.30 8.31
C ILE A 120 -14.93 -12.82 8.46
N TYR A 121 -15.08 -12.00 7.42
CA TYR A 121 -14.70 -10.58 7.45
C TYR A 121 -15.88 -9.64 7.70
N GLU A 122 -17.10 -10.17 7.87
CA GLU A 122 -18.34 -9.38 7.96
C GLU A 122 -18.26 -8.31 9.07
N SER A 123 -17.81 -8.69 10.27
CA SER A 123 -17.65 -7.75 11.39
C SER A 123 -16.68 -6.61 11.09
N TYR A 124 -15.72 -6.81 10.18
CA TYR A 124 -14.72 -5.81 9.83
C TYR A 124 -15.26 -4.73 8.88
N VAL A 125 -16.27 -5.07 8.09
CA VAL A 125 -16.90 -4.17 7.10
C VAL A 125 -18.27 -3.67 7.54
N ASP A 126 -18.70 -4.02 8.76
CA ASP A 126 -19.92 -3.50 9.38
C ASP A 126 -19.81 -1.98 9.60
N GLU A 127 -20.80 -1.23 9.12
CA GLU A 127 -20.86 0.23 9.26
C GLU A 127 -20.96 0.68 10.73
N GLU A 128 -21.45 -0.19 11.63
CA GLU A 128 -21.49 0.06 13.07
C GLU A 128 -20.15 -0.18 13.76
N ASN A 129 -19.18 -0.82 13.09
CA ASN A 129 -17.86 -1.08 13.67
C ASN A 129 -17.02 0.20 13.75
N LYS A 130 -16.94 0.78 14.96
CA LYS A 130 -16.12 1.97 15.28
C LYS A 130 -14.73 1.62 15.84
N GLY A 131 -14.33 0.35 15.78
CA GLY A 131 -13.10 -0.15 16.40
C GLY A 131 -13.11 0.01 17.93
N SER A 132 -11.91 0.01 18.52
CA SER A 132 -11.71 0.16 19.98
C SER A 132 -11.65 1.62 20.45
N LEU A 133 -12.11 2.58 19.64
CA LEU A 133 -12.23 3.98 20.06
C LEU A 133 -13.25 4.06 21.20
N LEU A 134 -12.74 4.03 22.44
CA LEU A 134 -13.54 4.21 23.65
C LEU A 134 -14.16 5.60 23.60
N SER A 135 -15.46 5.65 23.31
CA SER A 135 -16.28 6.81 23.56
C SER A 135 -16.40 7.02 25.07
N GLY A 136 -15.43 7.67 25.72
CA GLY A 136 -15.59 7.97 27.15
C GLY A 136 -14.38 8.35 27.99
N VAL A 137 -13.26 8.78 27.41
CA VAL A 137 -12.20 9.39 28.24
C VAL A 137 -11.81 10.73 27.63
N TYR A 138 -12.49 11.77 28.12
CA TYR A 138 -12.06 13.17 28.00
C TYR A 138 -11.16 13.52 29.18
#